data_AF-A0A9E4I184-F1
#
_entry.id   AF-A0A9E4I184-F1
#
_cell.length_a   1.000
_cell.length_b   1.000
_cell.length_c   1.000
_cell.angle_alpha   90.00
_cell.angle_beta   90.00
_cell.angle_gamma   90.00
#
_symmetry.space_group_name_H-M   'P 1'
#
loop_
_entity.id
_entity.type
_entity.pdbx_description
1 polymer ?
#
loop_
_entity_poly.entity_id
_entity_poly.type
_entity_poly.pdbx_seq_one_letter_code
_entity_poly.pdbx_strand_id
1 'polypeptide(L)'
;MAEFRMEADIIFDSHVPDALRRALEHAGDDGFVASMPQLLHARAHAPYDNIIWNTWFTSNSEESVVTTPAGTRVIVAVHGGGIFASPARFERTYRSSTARASLEGFTGQYAAKISEREVRDVLEGRLPDGTAIPVYPFAEFKAGIPDLPMRYGVISDFAMMRQSKRGYETFDRLRDDPNMIVRAGGAGPLSLYLDAAQARHGTTCMGNWHPFNRIDPDQAQTRILFLAGNRGGQGTQDDDDHLYGYDAEYGMGGDASMHNMARYVAVARRDVSTILRHLPFRPGLEQLVRT
;
A
#
# COMPACT_ATOMS: atom_id res chain seq x y z
N MET A 1 -31.18 14.89 -11.44
CA MET A 1 -30.11 14.72 -10.43
C MET A 1 -28.83 14.42 -11.18
N ALA A 2 -27.71 15.03 -10.81
CA ALA A 2 -26.41 14.71 -11.41
C ALA A 2 -26.02 13.26 -11.07
N GLU A 3 -25.58 12.50 -12.07
CA GLU A 3 -25.01 11.15 -11.87
C GLU A 3 -23.55 11.32 -11.43
N PHE A 4 -23.21 10.79 -10.26
CA PHE A 4 -21.84 10.81 -9.76
C PHE A 4 -21.22 9.41 -9.91
N ARG A 5 -19.96 9.37 -10.35
CA ARG A 5 -19.16 8.14 -10.40
C ARG A 5 -17.85 8.35 -9.66
N MET A 6 -17.33 7.26 -9.09
CA MET A 6 -15.97 7.23 -8.60
C MET A 6 -15.04 6.95 -9.78
N GLU A 7 -14.09 7.84 -10.01
CA GLU A 7 -13.06 7.71 -11.04
C GLU A 7 -11.70 7.56 -10.37
N ALA A 8 -10.91 6.60 -10.85
CA ALA A 8 -9.57 6.35 -10.34
C ALA A 8 -8.51 6.85 -11.33
N ASP A 9 -7.49 7.50 -10.80
CA ASP A 9 -6.33 8.00 -11.53
C ASP A 9 -5.02 7.51 -10.96
N ILE A 10 -4.07 7.22 -11.85
CA ILE A 10 -2.71 6.86 -11.48
C ILE A 10 -1.87 8.12 -11.40
N ILE A 11 -1.35 8.39 -10.22
CA ILE A 11 -0.49 9.55 -9.95
C ILE A 11 0.92 9.04 -9.67
N PHE A 12 1.81 9.27 -10.64
CA PHE A 12 3.24 8.94 -10.55
C PHE A 12 4.08 10.20 -10.39
N ASP A 13 5.09 10.10 -9.51
CA ASP A 13 6.16 11.09 -9.38
C ASP A 13 7.46 10.41 -8.93
N SER A 14 8.61 11.01 -9.29
CA SER A 14 9.93 10.58 -8.80
C SER A 14 10.17 10.92 -7.33
N HIS A 15 9.29 11.72 -6.72
CA HIS A 15 9.37 12.14 -5.33
C HIS A 15 8.08 11.76 -4.57
N VAL A 16 8.17 10.84 -3.60
CA VAL A 16 6.99 10.35 -2.85
C VAL A 16 6.08 11.48 -2.30
N PRO A 17 6.61 12.55 -1.64
CA PRO A 17 5.77 13.63 -1.15
C PRO A 17 4.95 14.32 -2.24
N ASP A 18 5.53 14.54 -3.42
CA ASP A 18 4.84 15.19 -4.54
C ASP A 18 3.79 14.27 -5.17
N ALA A 19 4.09 12.98 -5.31
CA ALA A 19 3.11 11.99 -5.76
C ALA A 19 1.91 11.95 -4.81
N LEU A 20 2.15 11.90 -3.49
CA LEU A 20 1.09 11.88 -2.49
C LEU A 20 0.29 13.17 -2.50
N ARG A 21 0.95 14.33 -2.56
CA ARG A 21 0.29 15.64 -2.62
C ARG A 21 -0.66 15.70 -3.81
N ARG A 22 -0.18 15.35 -5.01
CA ARG A 22 -1.00 15.31 -6.24
C ARG A 22 -2.14 14.30 -6.14
N ALA A 23 -1.93 13.16 -5.49
CA ALA A 23 -2.97 12.16 -5.28
C ALA A 23 -4.08 12.66 -4.33
N LEU A 24 -3.71 13.32 -3.24
CA LEU A 24 -4.66 13.95 -2.31
C LEU A 24 -5.41 15.11 -2.98
N GLU A 25 -4.72 15.99 -3.70
CA GLU A 25 -5.32 17.07 -4.50
C GLU A 25 -6.30 16.52 -5.55
N HIS A 26 -5.96 15.40 -6.21
CA HIS A 26 -6.84 14.76 -7.17
C HIS A 26 -8.10 14.19 -6.51
N ALA A 27 -7.94 13.46 -5.40
CA ALA A 27 -9.01 12.80 -4.68
C ALA A 27 -10.04 13.81 -4.14
N GLY A 28 -9.57 14.92 -3.57
CA GLY A 28 -10.42 15.90 -2.90
C GLY A 28 -11.12 15.36 -1.66
N ASP A 29 -12.08 16.12 -1.12
CA ASP A 29 -12.72 15.82 0.17
C ASP A 29 -13.65 14.59 0.12
N ASP A 30 -14.24 14.30 -1.05
CA ASP A 30 -15.15 13.16 -1.28
C ASP A 30 -14.43 11.91 -1.82
N GLY A 31 -13.11 11.99 -2.00
CA GLY A 31 -12.28 10.93 -2.57
C GLY A 31 -11.39 10.23 -1.55
N PHE A 32 -10.52 9.36 -2.05
CA PHE A 32 -9.49 8.71 -1.25
C PHE A 32 -8.26 8.32 -2.08
N VAL A 33 -7.11 8.20 -1.43
CA VAL A 33 -5.93 7.55 -2.03
C VAL A 33 -5.94 6.08 -1.61
N ALA A 34 -5.84 5.17 -2.59
CA ALA A 34 -6.04 3.75 -2.39
C ALA A 34 -5.03 3.13 -1.41
N SER A 35 -5.54 2.49 -0.37
CA SER A 35 -4.81 1.62 0.53
C SER A 35 -4.55 0.24 -0.11
N MET A 36 -3.70 -0.56 0.52
CA MET A 36 -3.36 -1.91 0.05
C MET A 36 -4.60 -2.78 -0.19
N PRO A 37 -5.56 -2.92 0.76
CA PRO A 37 -6.80 -3.67 0.52
C PRO A 37 -7.56 -3.21 -0.73
N GLN A 38 -7.65 -1.89 -0.96
CA GLN A 38 -8.37 -1.33 -2.11
C GLN A 38 -7.65 -1.62 -3.43
N LEU A 39 -6.31 -1.57 -3.44
CA LEU A 39 -5.51 -1.95 -4.61
C LEU A 39 -5.66 -3.46 -4.93
N LEU A 40 -5.65 -4.32 -3.92
CA LEU A 40 -5.85 -5.76 -4.11
C LEU A 40 -7.27 -6.08 -4.60
N HIS A 41 -8.28 -5.42 -4.03
CA HIS A 41 -9.66 -5.55 -4.48
C HIS A 41 -9.80 -5.14 -5.95
N ALA A 42 -9.23 -3.98 -6.33
CA ALA A 42 -9.23 -3.52 -7.71
C ALA A 42 -8.53 -4.51 -8.66
N ARG A 43 -7.37 -5.08 -8.28
CA ARG A 43 -6.71 -6.13 -9.07
C ARG A 43 -7.60 -7.34 -9.24
N ALA A 44 -8.14 -7.89 -8.14
CA ALA A 44 -8.94 -9.12 -8.17
C ALA A 44 -10.19 -9.01 -9.08
N HIS A 45 -10.67 -7.81 -9.37
CA HIS A 45 -11.90 -7.58 -10.14
C HIS A 45 -11.64 -6.95 -11.52
N ALA A 46 -10.40 -6.57 -11.83
CA ALA A 46 -10.04 -5.99 -13.11
C ALA A 46 -9.61 -7.06 -14.13
N PRO A 47 -9.93 -6.89 -15.42
CA PRO A 47 -9.33 -7.66 -16.50
C PRO A 47 -7.80 -7.64 -16.45
N TYR A 48 -7.13 -8.73 -16.84
CA TYR A 48 -5.67 -8.85 -16.72
C TYR A 48 -4.86 -7.92 -17.63
N ASP A 49 -5.47 -7.36 -18.68
CA ASP A 49 -4.88 -6.33 -19.54
C ASP A 49 -4.96 -4.91 -18.92
N ASN A 50 -5.73 -4.74 -17.83
CA ASN A 50 -5.80 -3.48 -17.11
C ASN A 50 -4.44 -3.12 -16.48
N ILE A 51 -4.08 -1.84 -16.51
CA ILE A 51 -2.82 -1.33 -15.97
C ILE A 51 -2.62 -1.66 -14.48
N ILE A 52 -3.69 -1.85 -13.69
CA ILE A 52 -3.58 -2.25 -12.27
C ILE A 52 -2.78 -3.54 -12.08
N TRP A 53 -2.80 -4.42 -13.08
CA TRP A 53 -2.05 -5.68 -13.11
C TRP A 53 -0.64 -5.54 -13.71
N ASN A 54 -0.40 -4.51 -14.51
CA ASN A 54 0.76 -4.38 -15.38
C ASN A 54 1.81 -3.38 -14.88
N THR A 55 1.67 -2.91 -13.63
CA THR A 55 2.65 -2.04 -12.98
C THR A 55 2.61 -2.16 -11.46
N TRP A 56 3.57 -1.55 -10.77
CA TRP A 56 3.64 -1.50 -9.31
C TRP A 56 2.91 -0.28 -8.73
N PHE A 57 2.46 -0.34 -7.48
CA PHE A 57 1.78 0.75 -6.81
C PHE A 57 2.31 0.98 -5.40
N THR A 58 2.40 2.25 -5.03
CA THR A 58 2.52 2.68 -3.64
C THR A 58 1.12 2.74 -3.05
N SER A 59 0.92 2.11 -1.90
CA SER A 59 -0.37 2.15 -1.22
C SER A 59 -0.41 3.24 -0.17
N ASN A 60 -1.60 3.78 0.11
CA ASN A 60 -1.87 4.59 1.30
C ASN A 60 -2.07 3.69 2.53
N SER A 61 -1.15 2.75 2.72
CA SER A 61 -1.04 1.89 3.90
C SER A 61 0.39 1.93 4.43
N GLU A 62 0.53 1.79 5.73
CA GLU A 62 1.82 1.78 6.40
C GLU A 62 1.90 0.69 7.47
N GLU A 63 3.10 0.22 7.76
CA GLU A 63 3.40 -0.71 8.86
C GLU A 63 4.39 -0.03 9.81
N SER A 64 4.00 0.08 11.07
CA SER A 64 4.83 0.64 12.14
C SER A 64 5.27 -0.46 13.09
N VAL A 65 6.58 -0.64 13.26
CA VAL A 65 7.17 -1.54 14.26
C VAL A 65 7.39 -0.72 15.52
N VAL A 66 6.72 -1.09 16.62
CA VAL A 66 6.71 -0.33 17.87
C VAL A 66 6.70 -1.23 19.10
N THR A 67 6.99 -0.63 20.25
CA THR A 67 6.89 -1.29 21.56
C THR A 67 5.75 -0.66 22.35
N THR A 68 4.83 -1.49 22.81
CA THR A 68 3.72 -1.07 23.69
C THR A 68 4.24 -0.58 25.04
N PRO A 69 3.43 0.16 25.83
CA PRO A 69 3.82 0.56 27.19
C PRO A 69 4.16 -0.62 28.12
N ALA A 70 3.60 -1.82 27.85
CA ALA A 70 3.90 -3.05 28.58
C ALA A 70 5.21 -3.73 28.17
N GLY A 71 5.94 -3.19 27.17
CA GLY A 71 7.18 -3.76 26.67
C GLY A 71 7.01 -4.81 25.56
N THR A 72 5.78 -5.09 25.13
CA THR A 72 5.52 -6.02 24.01
C THR A 72 5.79 -5.33 22.68
N ARG A 73 6.60 -5.97 21.82
CA ARG A 73 6.86 -5.52 20.45
C ARG A 73 5.71 -5.93 19.53
N VAL A 74 5.20 -4.99 18.76
CA VAL A 74 4.05 -5.18 17.88
C VAL A 74 4.29 -4.51 16.53
N ILE A 75 3.50 -4.92 15.53
CA ILE A 75 3.34 -4.21 14.27
C ILE A 75 1.94 -3.62 14.24
N VAL A 76 1.86 -2.32 13.98
CA VAL A 76 0.59 -1.64 13.71
C VAL A 76 0.53 -1.34 12.22
N ALA A 77 -0.31 -2.08 11.50
CA ALA A 77 -0.61 -1.80 10.10
C ALA A 77 -1.79 -0.84 10.05
N VAL A 78 -1.64 0.30 9.37
CA VAL A 78 -2.71 1.27 9.17
C VAL A 78 -3.05 1.35 7.69
N HIS A 79 -4.34 1.22 7.39
CA HIS A 79 -4.87 1.33 6.03
C HIS A 79 -5.66 2.62 5.88
N GLY A 80 -5.52 3.30 4.73
CA GLY A 80 -6.23 4.55 4.43
C GLY A 80 -5.54 5.80 4.99
N GLY A 81 -4.22 5.73 5.22
CA GLY A 81 -3.39 6.85 5.67
C GLY A 81 -3.23 6.94 7.19
N GLY A 82 -2.00 6.71 7.66
CA GLY A 82 -1.57 6.81 9.06
C GLY A 82 -0.65 8.00 9.36
N ILE A 83 0.47 7.76 10.03
CA ILE A 83 1.52 8.74 10.36
C ILE A 83 1.99 9.47 9.09
N PHE A 84 2.24 8.72 8.01
CA PHE A 84 2.72 9.23 6.73
C PHE A 84 1.58 9.55 5.74
N ALA A 85 0.37 9.87 6.22
CA ALA A 85 -0.74 10.30 5.38
C ALA A 85 -0.57 11.72 4.79
N SER A 86 0.46 12.47 5.18
CA SER A 86 0.69 13.85 4.72
C SER A 86 2.06 14.01 4.05
N PRO A 87 2.15 14.77 2.93
CA PRO A 87 3.43 15.11 2.29
C PRO A 87 4.43 15.75 3.27
N ALA A 88 3.94 16.62 4.16
CA ALA A 88 4.76 17.29 5.16
C ALA A 88 5.50 16.33 6.10
N ARG A 89 4.90 15.17 6.42
CA ARG A 89 5.56 14.18 7.29
C ARG A 89 6.73 13.50 6.61
N PHE A 90 6.61 13.19 5.31
CA PHE A 90 7.72 12.68 4.52
C PHE A 90 8.84 13.72 4.39
N GLU A 91 8.49 14.97 4.08
CA GLU A 91 9.46 16.07 3.97
C GLU A 91 10.25 16.26 5.27
N ARG A 92 9.60 16.14 6.43
CA ARG A 92 10.29 16.15 7.72
C ARG A 92 11.32 15.03 7.84
N THR A 93 11.00 13.80 7.44
CA THR A 93 11.96 12.70 7.38
C THR A 93 13.11 12.99 6.42
N TYR A 94 12.82 13.52 5.22
CA TYR A 94 13.83 13.69 4.17
C TYR A 94 14.83 14.80 4.49
N ARG A 95 14.37 15.86 5.15
CA ARG A 95 15.19 17.01 5.55
C ARG A 95 15.91 16.80 6.88
N SER A 96 15.64 15.69 7.57
CA SER A 96 16.31 15.35 8.82
C SER A 96 17.78 15.02 8.60
N SER A 97 18.57 15.19 9.66
CA SER A 97 19.99 14.80 9.63
C SER A 97 20.13 13.29 9.37
N THR A 98 21.11 12.94 8.54
CA THR A 98 21.53 11.54 8.31
C THR A 98 22.34 10.97 9.47
N ALA A 99 22.66 11.77 10.48
CA ALA A 99 23.37 11.33 11.67
C ALA A 99 22.58 10.21 12.38
N ARG A 100 23.27 9.13 12.75
CA ARG A 100 22.66 7.97 13.43
C ARG A 100 21.88 8.37 14.69
N ALA A 101 22.41 9.37 15.42
CA ALA A 101 21.82 9.91 16.65
C ALA A 101 20.60 10.83 16.43
N SER A 102 20.27 11.19 15.18
CA SER A 102 19.07 11.97 14.88
C SER A 102 17.82 11.21 15.32
N LEU A 103 16.92 11.87 16.03
CA LEU A 103 15.63 11.30 16.46
C LEU A 103 14.65 11.18 15.29
N GLU A 104 14.83 12.02 14.26
CA GLU A 104 14.07 11.98 13.02
C GLU A 104 14.96 11.52 11.85
N GLY A 105 14.34 11.25 10.71
CA GLY A 105 15.02 10.80 9.50
C GLY A 105 14.92 9.30 9.29
N PHE A 106 15.87 8.74 8.53
CA PHE A 106 15.84 7.34 8.17
C PHE A 106 16.56 6.45 9.18
N THR A 107 16.06 5.23 9.34
CA THR A 107 16.83 4.12 9.92
C THR A 107 17.95 3.70 8.97
N GLY A 108 18.90 2.89 9.44
CA GLY A 108 19.95 2.32 8.57
C GLY A 108 19.43 1.44 7.43
N GLN A 109 18.13 1.10 7.44
CA GLN A 109 17.45 0.35 6.38
C GLN A 109 16.38 1.18 5.67
N TYR A 110 16.45 2.51 5.77
CA TYR A 110 15.60 3.43 5.04
C TYR A 110 14.09 3.33 5.34
N ALA A 111 13.73 2.82 6.52
CA ALA A 111 12.43 3.10 7.13
C ALA A 111 12.46 4.50 7.74
N ALA A 112 11.31 5.13 7.92
CA ALA A 112 11.27 6.40 8.64
C ALA A 112 11.24 6.15 10.15
N LYS A 113 12.11 6.84 10.89
CA LYS A 113 12.04 6.91 12.36
C LYS A 113 10.75 7.63 12.76
N ILE A 114 10.11 7.14 13.82
CA ILE A 114 8.93 7.78 14.41
C ILE A 114 9.18 8.13 15.87
N SER A 115 8.58 9.23 16.31
CA SER A 115 8.71 9.73 17.67
C SER A 115 7.91 8.90 18.67
N GLU A 116 8.24 8.98 19.96
CA GLU A 116 7.45 8.34 21.03
C GLU A 116 5.98 8.77 21.04
N ARG A 117 5.70 10.02 20.62
CA ARG A 117 4.33 10.50 20.49
C ARG A 117 3.60 9.77 19.37
N GLU A 118 4.23 9.67 18.18
CA GLU A 118 3.67 8.94 17.05
C GLU A 118 3.45 7.46 17.38
N VAL A 119 4.35 6.85 18.18
CA VAL A 119 4.17 5.48 18.70
C VAL A 119 2.92 5.37 19.58
N ARG A 120 2.74 6.26 20.56
CA ARG A 120 1.55 6.23 21.43
C ARG A 120 0.28 6.47 20.62
N ASP A 121 0.29 7.48 19.75
CA ASP A 121 -0.88 7.87 18.97
C ASP A 121 -1.31 6.76 18.01
N VAL A 122 -0.39 6.11 17.28
CA VAL A 122 -0.74 5.02 16.36
C VAL A 122 -1.27 3.77 17.07
N LEU A 123 -0.76 3.45 18.27
CA LEU A 123 -1.26 2.36 19.11
C LEU A 123 -2.71 2.59 19.55
N GLU A 124 -3.08 3.86 19.75
CA GLU A 124 -4.42 4.28 20.20
C GLU A 124 -5.34 4.68 19.03
N GLY A 125 -4.89 4.50 17.78
CA GLY A 125 -5.66 4.85 16.60
C GLY A 125 -5.82 6.36 16.38
N ARG A 126 -4.98 7.20 16.99
CA ARG A 126 -4.96 8.65 16.78
C ARG A 126 -4.01 9.01 15.64
N LEU A 127 -4.49 9.80 14.69
CA LEU A 127 -3.73 10.15 13.49
C LEU A 127 -3.26 11.62 13.53
N PRO A 128 -2.21 11.98 12.78
CA PRO A 128 -1.66 13.35 12.81
C PRO A 128 -2.63 14.44 12.33
N ASP A 129 -3.65 14.07 11.54
CA ASP A 129 -4.73 14.96 11.09
C ASP A 129 -5.78 15.24 12.17
N GLY A 130 -5.62 14.66 13.37
CA GLY A 130 -6.54 14.79 14.50
C GLY A 130 -7.70 13.79 14.45
N THR A 131 -7.80 12.95 13.42
CA THR A 131 -8.84 11.92 13.33
C THR A 131 -8.48 10.71 14.20
N ALA A 132 -9.50 9.94 14.57
CA ALA A 132 -9.36 8.67 15.25
C ALA A 132 -9.89 7.54 14.36
N ILE A 133 -9.19 6.41 14.36
CA ILE A 133 -9.53 5.20 13.62
C ILE A 133 -9.65 4.01 14.60
N PRO A 134 -10.49 3.01 14.30
CA PRO A 134 -10.48 1.79 15.08
C PRO A 134 -9.18 1.01 14.83
N VAL A 135 -8.65 0.39 15.90
CA VAL A 135 -7.47 -0.48 15.84
C VAL A 135 -7.86 -1.84 16.39
N TYR A 136 -7.80 -2.86 15.53
CA TYR A 136 -8.25 -4.21 15.85
C TYR A 136 -7.06 -5.12 16.21
N PRO A 137 -7.14 -5.93 17.27
CA PRO A 137 -6.21 -7.03 17.49
C PRO A 137 -6.26 -8.03 16.33
N PHE A 138 -5.12 -8.57 15.91
CA PHE A 138 -5.05 -9.50 14.78
C PHE A 138 -6.01 -10.69 14.87
N ALA A 139 -6.19 -11.27 16.07
CA ALA A 139 -7.08 -12.43 16.24
C ALA A 139 -8.54 -12.10 15.90
N GLU A 140 -9.01 -10.91 16.33
CA GLU A 140 -10.35 -10.41 16.00
C GLU A 140 -10.44 -10.09 14.50
N PHE A 141 -9.43 -9.39 13.97
CA PHE A 141 -9.36 -9.04 12.57
C PHE A 141 -9.38 -10.27 11.63
N LYS A 142 -8.63 -11.32 11.98
CA LYS A 142 -8.58 -12.59 11.23
C LYS A 142 -9.93 -13.31 11.24
N ALA A 143 -10.69 -13.22 12.34
CA ALA A 143 -12.04 -13.79 12.43
C ALA A 143 -13.05 -13.05 11.53
N GLY A 144 -12.75 -11.80 11.17
CA GLY A 144 -13.54 -10.97 10.28
C GLY A 144 -14.27 -9.88 11.05
N ILE A 145 -14.12 -8.63 10.60
CA ILE A 145 -14.81 -7.46 11.14
C ILE A 145 -15.96 -7.08 10.19
N PRO A 146 -17.22 -7.13 10.63
CA PRO A 146 -18.34 -6.61 9.84
C PRO A 146 -18.17 -5.11 9.58
N ASP A 147 -18.51 -4.66 8.37
CA ASP A 147 -18.54 -3.24 8.00
C ASP A 147 -17.22 -2.49 8.30
N LEU A 148 -16.09 -3.14 8.02
CA LEU A 148 -14.77 -2.57 8.21
C LEU A 148 -14.65 -1.20 7.52
N PRO A 149 -14.31 -0.11 8.25
CA PRO A 149 -14.26 1.22 7.67
C PRO A 149 -13.10 1.37 6.69
N MET A 150 -13.13 2.43 5.87
CA MET A 150 -12.07 2.73 4.89
C MET A 150 -10.70 2.98 5.54
N ARG A 151 -10.69 3.52 6.76
CA ARG A 151 -9.48 3.78 7.55
C ARG A 151 -9.54 2.98 8.85
N TYR A 152 -8.53 2.15 9.09
CA TYR A 152 -8.44 1.30 10.27
C TYR A 152 -7.00 0.86 10.51
N GLY A 153 -6.72 0.45 11.75
CA GLY A 153 -5.47 -0.16 12.16
C GLY A 153 -5.66 -1.64 12.52
N VAL A 154 -4.59 -2.42 12.37
CA VAL A 154 -4.50 -3.79 12.90
C VAL A 154 -3.21 -3.91 13.72
N ILE A 155 -3.34 -4.34 14.97
CA ILE A 155 -2.19 -4.60 15.85
C ILE A 155 -1.90 -6.09 15.91
N SER A 156 -0.66 -6.44 15.55
CA SER A 156 -0.18 -7.82 15.46
C SER A 156 1.07 -8.01 16.31
N ASP A 157 1.22 -9.19 16.92
CA ASP A 157 2.45 -9.56 17.61
C ASP A 157 3.64 -9.62 16.65
N PHE A 158 4.76 -8.97 17.01
CA PHE A 158 5.93 -8.91 16.14
C PHE A 158 6.56 -10.28 15.90
N ALA A 159 6.60 -11.15 16.92
CA ALA A 159 7.22 -12.47 16.80
C ALA A 159 6.41 -13.39 15.87
N MET A 160 5.08 -13.31 15.91
CA MET A 160 4.18 -13.98 14.98
C MET A 160 4.42 -13.50 13.54
N MET A 161 4.41 -12.20 13.29
CA MET A 161 4.59 -11.64 11.94
C MET A 161 5.99 -11.95 11.38
N ARG A 162 7.00 -12.06 12.24
CA ARG A 162 8.36 -12.44 11.84
C ARG A 162 8.49 -13.88 11.31
N GLN A 163 7.53 -14.75 11.64
CA GLN A 163 7.50 -16.13 11.14
C GLN A 163 7.01 -16.22 9.68
N SER A 164 6.33 -15.19 9.18
CA SER A 164 6.01 -15.09 7.76
C SER A 164 7.28 -15.22 6.92
N LYS A 165 7.20 -16.00 5.84
CA LYS A 165 8.33 -16.15 4.92
C LYS A 165 8.51 -14.84 4.14
N ARG A 166 9.72 -14.31 4.19
CA ARG A 166 10.17 -13.26 3.26
C ARG A 166 10.64 -13.93 1.98
N GLY A 167 9.99 -13.64 0.87
CA GLY A 167 10.30 -14.22 -0.44
C GLY A 167 9.09 -14.94 -1.05
N TYR A 168 9.35 -15.80 -2.03
CA TYR A 168 8.29 -16.58 -2.68
C TYR A 168 7.78 -17.71 -1.80
N GLU A 169 6.45 -17.86 -1.75
CA GLU A 169 5.77 -18.90 -0.98
C GLU A 169 4.54 -19.40 -1.75
N THR A 170 4.11 -20.62 -1.47
CA THR A 170 2.94 -21.22 -2.13
C THR A 170 1.65 -20.48 -1.77
N PHE A 171 0.71 -20.40 -2.72
CA PHE A 171 -0.60 -19.77 -2.48
C PHE A 171 -1.32 -20.36 -1.26
N ASP A 172 -1.25 -21.68 -1.03
CA ASP A 172 -1.87 -22.35 0.12
C ASP A 172 -1.34 -21.82 1.45
N ARG A 173 -0.03 -21.62 1.57
CA ARG A 173 0.56 -21.04 2.79
C ARG A 173 0.25 -19.57 2.92
N LEU A 174 0.25 -18.84 1.81
CA LEU A 174 -0.03 -17.40 1.80
C LEU A 174 -1.47 -17.09 2.23
N ARG A 175 -2.45 -17.97 1.98
CA ARG A 175 -3.85 -17.79 2.42
C ARG A 175 -4.00 -17.67 3.94
N ASP A 176 -3.13 -18.33 4.69
CA ASP A 176 -3.13 -18.33 6.16
C ASP A 176 -2.05 -17.44 6.79
N ASP A 177 -1.20 -16.83 5.97
CA ASP A 177 -0.09 -16.00 6.43
C ASP A 177 -0.60 -14.71 7.10
N PRO A 178 -0.20 -14.42 8.36
CA PRO A 178 -0.74 -13.29 9.11
C PRO A 178 -0.40 -11.95 8.46
N ASN A 179 0.77 -11.83 7.84
CA ASN A 179 1.18 -10.60 7.17
C ASN A 179 0.34 -10.34 5.92
N MET A 180 0.07 -11.40 5.16
CA MET A 180 -0.79 -11.33 3.97
C MET A 180 -2.24 -10.99 4.33
N ILE A 181 -2.79 -11.59 5.39
CA ILE A 181 -4.16 -11.34 5.87
C ILE A 181 -4.31 -9.87 6.26
N VAL A 182 -3.38 -9.32 7.03
CA VAL A 182 -3.40 -7.91 7.43
C VAL A 182 -3.36 -7.01 6.21
N ARG A 183 -2.36 -7.19 5.33
CA ARG A 183 -2.15 -6.34 4.16
C ARG A 183 -3.34 -6.34 3.19
N ALA A 184 -4.02 -7.47 3.07
CA ALA A 184 -5.14 -7.63 2.16
C ALA A 184 -6.48 -7.12 2.70
N GLY A 185 -6.56 -6.76 3.98
CA GLY A 185 -7.82 -6.34 4.58
C GLY A 185 -8.68 -7.51 5.08
N GLY A 186 -8.08 -8.67 5.36
CA GLY A 186 -8.75 -9.84 5.91
C GLY A 186 -8.55 -11.11 5.06
N ALA A 187 -8.91 -12.26 5.62
CA ALA A 187 -8.70 -13.57 4.97
C ALA A 187 -9.56 -13.75 3.70
N GLY A 188 -10.81 -13.26 3.71
CA GLY A 188 -11.69 -13.31 2.53
C GLY A 188 -11.15 -12.50 1.34
N PRO A 189 -10.87 -11.19 1.52
CA PRO A 189 -10.23 -10.38 0.48
C PRO A 189 -8.89 -10.94 0.00
N LEU A 190 -8.09 -11.50 0.90
CA LEU A 190 -6.84 -12.17 0.54
C LEU A 190 -7.06 -13.35 -0.39
N SER A 191 -8.00 -14.25 -0.08
CA SER A 191 -8.29 -15.41 -0.92
C SER A 191 -8.69 -14.99 -2.34
N LEU A 192 -9.58 -14.00 -2.47
CA LEU A 192 -10.02 -13.49 -3.77
C LEU A 192 -8.85 -12.93 -4.59
N TYR A 193 -7.96 -12.18 -3.95
CA TYR A 193 -6.76 -11.67 -4.62
C TYR A 193 -5.80 -12.78 -5.03
N LEU A 194 -5.54 -13.74 -4.14
CA LEU A 194 -4.64 -14.86 -4.41
C LEU A 194 -5.16 -15.75 -5.54
N ASP A 195 -6.46 -16.01 -5.59
CA ASP A 195 -7.08 -16.80 -6.66
C ASP A 195 -6.96 -16.08 -8.01
N ALA A 196 -7.19 -14.76 -8.06
CA ALA A 196 -6.99 -13.96 -9.26
C ALA A 196 -5.51 -13.88 -9.69
N ALA A 197 -4.60 -13.70 -8.73
CA ALA A 197 -3.16 -13.66 -9.00
C ALA A 197 -2.67 -15.00 -9.56
N GLN A 198 -3.11 -16.12 -8.98
CA GLN A 198 -2.79 -17.47 -9.44
C GLN A 198 -3.36 -17.72 -10.85
N ALA A 199 -4.63 -17.38 -11.09
CA ALA A 199 -5.32 -17.66 -12.34
C ALA A 199 -4.77 -16.87 -13.53
N ARG A 200 -4.10 -15.74 -13.29
CA ARG A 200 -3.55 -14.90 -14.36
C ARG A 200 -2.53 -15.62 -15.25
N HIS A 201 -1.63 -16.40 -14.64
CA HIS A 201 -0.56 -17.10 -15.35
C HIS A 201 -0.37 -18.56 -14.90
N GLY A 202 -1.20 -19.08 -14.00
CA GLY A 202 -1.09 -20.44 -13.48
C GLY A 202 0.15 -20.66 -12.61
N THR A 203 0.63 -19.61 -11.92
CA THR A 203 1.80 -19.70 -11.04
C THR A 203 1.50 -20.57 -9.82
N THR A 204 2.54 -21.12 -9.18
CA THR A 204 2.41 -21.95 -7.97
C THR A 204 2.77 -21.22 -6.69
N CYS A 205 3.42 -20.06 -6.82
CA CYS A 205 3.85 -19.22 -5.72
C CYS A 205 3.61 -17.74 -6.04
N MET A 206 3.57 -16.94 -4.99
CA MET A 206 3.62 -15.48 -5.07
C MET A 206 4.56 -14.99 -3.97
N GLY A 207 5.01 -13.76 -4.10
CA GLY A 207 5.85 -13.18 -3.10
C GLY A 207 5.17 -12.46 -1.93
N ASN A 208 5.86 -12.48 -0.79
CA ASN A 208 5.62 -11.65 0.38
C ASN A 208 6.94 -11.07 0.91
N TRP A 209 7.16 -9.76 0.74
CA TRP A 209 8.40 -9.10 1.13
C TRP A 209 8.16 -8.24 2.37
N HIS A 210 9.02 -8.41 3.38
CA HIS A 210 8.95 -7.65 4.63
C HIS A 210 10.32 -7.64 5.32
N PRO A 211 10.59 -6.68 6.23
CA PRO A 211 11.92 -6.49 6.78
C PRO A 211 12.12 -7.12 8.18
N PHE A 212 11.13 -7.82 8.74
CA PHE A 212 11.07 -8.19 10.16
C PHE A 212 12.26 -9.02 10.69
N ASN A 213 12.93 -9.79 9.83
CA ASN A 213 14.12 -10.56 10.20
C ASN A 213 15.45 -9.80 10.05
N ARG A 214 15.43 -8.57 9.52
CA ARG A 214 16.63 -7.76 9.27
C ARG A 214 16.65 -6.41 9.99
N ILE A 215 15.55 -5.99 10.60
CA ILE A 215 15.47 -4.71 11.33
C ILE A 215 15.87 -4.86 12.80
N ASP A 216 16.29 -3.74 13.39
CA ASP A 216 16.25 -3.55 14.83
C ASP A 216 14.79 -3.30 15.28
N PRO A 217 14.16 -4.23 16.02
CA PRO A 217 12.78 -4.07 16.45
C PRO A 217 12.63 -3.11 17.64
N ASP A 218 13.73 -2.70 18.29
CA ASP A 218 13.72 -1.70 19.36
C ASP A 218 13.80 -0.26 18.82
N GLN A 219 14.12 -0.10 17.54
CA GLN A 219 14.03 1.17 16.85
C GLN A 219 12.63 1.31 16.22
N ALA A 220 11.80 2.15 16.86
CA ALA A 220 10.47 2.49 16.34
C ALA A 220 10.58 3.09 14.92
N GLN A 221 9.88 2.46 13.97
CA GLN A 221 9.99 2.83 12.56
C GLN A 221 8.71 2.51 11.80
N THR A 222 8.44 3.28 10.77
CA THR A 222 7.31 3.07 9.85
C THR A 222 7.82 2.85 8.43
N ARG A 223 7.09 2.03 7.66
CA ARG A 223 7.29 1.84 6.22
C ARG A 223 5.96 1.95 5.49
N ILE A 224 6.03 2.41 4.25
CA ILE A 224 4.89 2.38 3.32
C ILE A 224 4.83 1.02 2.66
N LEU A 225 3.63 0.51 2.48
CA LEU A 225 3.40 -0.74 1.76
C LEU A 225 3.34 -0.51 0.25
N PHE A 226 3.89 -1.46 -0.49
CA PHE A 226 3.96 -1.45 -1.94
C PHE A 226 3.37 -2.72 -2.51
N LEU A 227 2.68 -2.57 -3.62
CA LEU A 227 2.11 -3.66 -4.38
C LEU A 227 2.93 -3.78 -5.65
N ALA A 228 3.88 -4.71 -5.67
CA ALA A 228 4.77 -4.92 -6.80
C ALA A 228 3.97 -5.32 -8.05
N GLY A 229 4.57 -5.08 -9.20
CA GLY A 229 4.04 -5.54 -10.48
C GLY A 229 5.15 -5.67 -11.50
N ASN A 230 5.18 -6.80 -12.19
CA ASN A 230 5.04 -6.90 -13.64
C ASN A 230 4.72 -8.38 -13.93
N ARG A 231 3.89 -8.65 -14.93
CA ARG A 231 3.49 -10.00 -15.40
C ARG A 231 3.00 -11.03 -14.36
N GLY A 232 2.42 -10.60 -13.23
CA GLY A 232 1.71 -11.51 -12.31
C GLY A 232 2.51 -12.71 -11.80
N GLY A 233 3.83 -12.55 -11.63
CA GLY A 233 4.72 -13.62 -11.20
C GLY A 233 5.25 -14.51 -12.34
N GLN A 234 5.19 -14.05 -13.60
CA GLN A 234 5.82 -14.76 -14.72
C GLN A 234 7.35 -14.71 -14.59
N GLY A 235 7.94 -15.76 -14.04
CA GLY A 235 9.38 -15.85 -13.77
C GLY A 235 9.69 -16.18 -12.30
N THR A 236 8.68 -16.24 -11.42
CA THR A 236 8.84 -16.57 -9.99
C THR A 236 9.24 -18.01 -9.72
N GLN A 237 9.36 -18.82 -10.77
CA GLN A 237 9.82 -20.21 -10.75
C GLN A 237 11.23 -20.34 -11.36
N ASP A 238 11.78 -19.28 -11.94
CA ASP A 238 13.11 -19.29 -12.53
C ASP A 238 14.16 -19.10 -11.42
N ASP A 239 15.30 -19.79 -11.51
CA ASP A 239 16.40 -19.67 -10.53
C ASP A 239 17.15 -18.31 -10.62
N ASP A 240 16.81 -17.49 -11.63
CA ASP A 240 17.45 -16.20 -11.93
C ASP A 240 16.64 -15.01 -11.39
N ASP A 241 16.33 -15.03 -10.08
CA ASP A 241 15.64 -13.99 -9.29
C ASP A 241 16.21 -12.56 -9.46
N HIS A 242 17.34 -12.39 -10.15
CA HIS A 242 18.10 -11.16 -10.30
C HIS A 242 17.91 -10.47 -11.66
N LEU A 243 17.31 -11.14 -12.66
CA LEU A 243 17.19 -10.63 -14.03
C LEU A 243 15.91 -9.80 -14.28
N TYR A 244 14.91 -9.91 -13.41
CA TYR A 244 13.70 -9.11 -13.46
C TYR A 244 13.93 -7.83 -12.64
N GLY A 245 14.26 -6.73 -13.34
CA GLY A 245 14.74 -5.48 -12.74
C GLY A 245 13.87 -4.92 -11.60
N TYR A 246 14.49 -4.05 -10.77
CA TYR A 246 13.92 -3.28 -9.66
C TYR A 246 12.41 -3.42 -9.41
N ASP A 247 12.05 -4.04 -8.28
CA ASP A 247 10.67 -4.12 -7.77
C ASP A 247 9.64 -4.81 -8.67
N ALA A 248 10.12 -5.55 -9.67
CA ALA A 248 9.27 -6.36 -10.52
C ALA A 248 8.98 -7.71 -9.81
N GLU A 249 7.69 -8.04 -9.72
CA GLU A 249 7.19 -9.44 -9.72
C GLU A 249 7.04 -10.21 -8.39
N TYR A 250 7.06 -9.54 -7.23
CA TYR A 250 6.95 -10.26 -5.95
C TYR A 250 5.63 -10.07 -5.16
N GLY A 251 4.57 -9.54 -5.73
CA GLY A 251 3.28 -9.41 -5.00
C GLY A 251 3.28 -8.29 -3.94
N MET A 252 3.10 -8.61 -2.66
CA MET A 252 2.99 -7.61 -1.59
C MET A 252 4.32 -7.34 -0.89
N GLY A 253 4.68 -6.07 -0.74
CA GLY A 253 5.92 -5.62 -0.12
C GLY A 253 5.72 -4.60 0.99
N GLY A 254 6.52 -4.72 2.04
CA GLY A 254 6.68 -3.72 3.09
C GLY A 254 8.15 -3.44 3.41
N ASP A 255 9.06 -3.79 2.51
CA ASP A 255 10.51 -3.68 2.71
C ASP A 255 11.19 -2.66 1.80
N ALA A 256 10.42 -2.00 0.92
CA ALA A 256 10.89 -0.94 0.04
C ALA A 256 11.34 0.30 0.84
N SER A 257 12.24 1.04 0.22
CA SER A 257 12.80 2.29 0.73
C SER A 257 11.76 3.41 0.68
N MET A 258 11.59 4.15 1.77
CA MET A 258 10.69 5.31 1.82
C MET A 258 11.26 6.56 1.15
N HIS A 259 12.37 6.47 0.41
CA HIS A 259 13.03 7.58 -0.28
C HIS A 259 13.16 7.26 -1.78
N ASN A 260 12.10 7.45 -2.56
CA ASN A 260 12.19 7.32 -4.02
C ASN A 260 10.94 7.91 -4.70
N MET A 261 10.62 7.36 -5.87
CA MET A 261 9.37 7.50 -6.60
C MET A 261 8.19 6.80 -5.93
N ALA A 262 6.98 7.27 -6.24
CA ALA A 262 5.74 6.63 -5.85
C ALA A 262 4.73 6.63 -6.99
N ARG A 263 3.84 5.63 -6.98
CA ARG A 263 2.71 5.50 -7.89
C ARG A 263 1.45 5.23 -7.10
N TYR A 264 0.70 6.27 -6.77
CA TYR A 264 -0.56 6.15 -6.04
C TYR A 264 -1.74 5.98 -7.00
N VAL A 265 -2.81 5.36 -6.53
CA VAL A 265 -4.13 5.42 -7.16
C VAL A 265 -4.98 6.39 -6.35
N ALA A 266 -5.38 7.51 -6.93
CA ALA A 266 -6.30 8.47 -6.34
C ALA A 266 -7.69 8.23 -6.89
N VAL A 267 -8.70 8.15 -6.03
CA VAL A 267 -10.09 7.94 -6.41
C VAL A 267 -10.88 9.19 -6.04
N ALA A 268 -11.59 9.78 -6.99
CA ALA A 268 -12.35 11.00 -6.81
C ALA A 268 -13.80 10.80 -7.24
N ARG A 269 -14.73 11.44 -6.53
CA ARG A 269 -16.12 11.55 -6.96
C ARG A 269 -16.23 12.61 -8.05
N ARG A 270 -16.75 12.24 -9.22
CA ARG A 270 -16.90 13.14 -10.37
C ARG A 270 -18.34 13.22 -10.83
N ASP A 271 -18.82 14.43 -11.11
CA ASP A 271 -20.10 14.67 -11.77
C ASP A 271 -19.96 14.37 -13.26
N VAL A 272 -20.63 13.31 -13.72
CA VAL A 272 -20.53 12.82 -15.09
C VAL A 272 -20.91 13.90 -16.11
N SER A 273 -21.78 14.85 -15.76
CA SER A 273 -22.16 15.96 -16.63
C SER A 273 -21.02 16.96 -16.92
N THR A 274 -19.94 16.90 -16.13
CA THR A 274 -18.78 17.80 -16.25
C THR A 274 -17.51 17.08 -16.74
N ILE A 275 -17.55 15.75 -16.91
CA ILE A 275 -16.39 14.95 -17.33
C ILE A 275 -16.19 15.08 -18.84
N LEU A 276 -15.09 15.71 -19.25
CA LEU A 276 -14.69 15.80 -20.65
C LEU A 276 -13.72 14.67 -21.08
N ARG A 277 -13.21 13.89 -20.12
CA ARG A 277 -12.13 12.92 -20.34
C ARG A 277 -12.49 11.80 -21.32
N HIS A 278 -13.77 11.41 -21.37
CA HIS A 278 -14.25 10.36 -22.27
C HIS A 278 -14.91 10.90 -23.54
N LEU A 279 -14.88 12.23 -23.76
CA LEU A 279 -15.39 12.79 -25.00
C LEU A 279 -14.42 12.46 -26.14
N PRO A 280 -14.93 11.98 -27.28
CA PRO A 280 -14.10 11.65 -28.43
C PRO A 280 -13.67 12.94 -29.15
N PHE A 281 -12.63 13.59 -28.64
CA PHE A 281 -11.97 14.67 -29.36
C PHE A 281 -11.14 14.06 -30.49
N ARG A 282 -11.61 14.19 -31.74
CA ARG A 282 -10.82 13.81 -32.93
C ARG A 282 -9.91 14.97 -33.31
N PRO A 283 -8.58 14.78 -33.39
CA PRO A 283 -7.70 15.78 -33.98
C PRO A 283 -7.98 15.86 -35.48
N GLY A 284 -8.52 16.99 -35.94
CA GLY A 284 -8.60 17.33 -37.37
C GLY A 284 -9.91 16.98 -38.09
N LEU A 285 -10.64 18.02 -38.47
CA LEU A 285 -11.65 18.00 -39.54
C LEU A 285 -10.92 18.06 -40.89
N GLU A 286 -10.18 17.02 -41.26
CA GLU A 286 -9.79 16.80 -42.65
C GLU A 286 -10.69 15.71 -43.22
N GLN A 287 -11.66 16.14 -44.04
CA GLN A 287 -12.49 15.38 -45.02
C GLN A 287 -14.00 15.66 -44.92
N LEU A 288 -14.38 16.94 -45.01
CA LEU A 288 -15.73 17.32 -45.44
C LEU A 288 -15.69 18.36 -46.55
N VAL A 289 -14.75 18.21 -47.49
CA VAL A 289 -14.85 18.82 -48.83
C VAL A 289 -14.25 17.85 -49.84
N ARG A 290 -15.11 17.10 -50.52
CA ARG A 290 -15.01 16.68 -51.93
C ARG A 290 -16.29 15.93 -52.29
N THR A 291 -17.32 16.73 -52.57
CA THR A 291 -18.34 16.42 -53.57
C THR A 291 -17.69 16.18 -54.93
#